data_AF-A0A0G4MNS8-F1
#
_entry.id   AF-A0A0G4MNS8-F1
#
_cell.length_a   1.000
_cell.length_b   1.000
_cell.length_c   1.000
_cell.angle_alpha   90.00
_cell.angle_beta   90.00
_cell.angle_gamma   90.00
#
_symmetry.space_group_name_H-M   'P 1'
#
loop_
_entity.id
_entity.type
_entity.pdbx_description
1 polymer ?
#
loop_
_entity_poly.entity_id
_entity_poly.type
_entity_poly.pdbx_seq_one_letter_code
_entity_poly.pdbx_strand_id
1 'polypeptide(L)'
;MVRLTNGMGVQVEDTKVCVVMVGLPARGKSFIAQKAQRYLKWLSIEARTFNVGNYRRETAAQPTADFFDVKNREGEQKRRAAAEAAIADMMTWFQKENGTVAILDATNSTKERRKWVLDRCTKEGVEVIFVESKCDDEDLIMANIRDVKATSPDYAGQDPEQAALDFRNRIRNYEQVYTSIDEDGDENSYTFLKIMDVGKQVIINRIQDYLQSRIVYYLMNLHIRPRSIWLSRKKVIVFFSSCNSVKYHAELLNYIDLPVLSLHGKMKQQARTNTFFEFCNAKQGTLICTDVAARGLDIPSVDWSVSFDPPDAPTDYIPSVDWSVSFDPPDAPTDYIHRVGRTARANAKGKSLLFLHPSEVGFLSHLKAARVPVVEFEFPASKVANIQALLEKLISQNYYLNKSAKDGYRSYLHAYASHSLRSVYDINKLDLAKLAKSFGFAVPPRVDVTVGASGRDKKVQGRRTYGSQPRQNDRFRQKGRSG
;
A
#
# COMPACT_ATOMS: atom_id res chain seq x y z
N MET A 1 8.81 -22.32 45.96
CA MET A 1 7.43 -22.23 46.50
C MET A 1 6.48 -22.50 45.34
N VAL A 2 5.65 -23.55 45.41
CA VAL A 2 4.80 -23.96 44.27
C VAL A 2 3.55 -23.11 44.24
N ARG A 3 3.26 -22.43 43.12
CA ARG A 3 1.98 -21.74 42.91
C ARG A 3 0.91 -22.76 42.49
N LEU A 4 -0.14 -22.89 43.28
CA LEU A 4 -1.30 -23.72 42.95
C LEU A 4 -2.12 -23.04 41.84
N THR A 5 -2.39 -23.75 40.75
CA THR A 5 -3.22 -23.27 39.64
C THR A 5 -4.70 -23.51 39.94
N ASN A 6 -5.32 -22.61 40.69
CA ASN A 6 -6.78 -22.60 40.82
C ASN A 6 -7.41 -22.22 39.46
N GLY A 7 -8.47 -22.93 39.07
CA GLY A 7 -9.07 -22.89 37.73
C GLY A 7 -9.89 -21.63 37.38
N MET A 8 -9.45 -20.44 37.78
CA MET A 8 -9.90 -19.18 37.18
C MET A 8 -8.76 -18.62 36.32
N GLY A 9 -9.10 -18.06 35.16
CA GLY A 9 -8.10 -17.47 34.26
C GLY A 9 -7.31 -16.37 34.98
N VAL A 10 -6.00 -16.32 34.75
CA VAL A 10 -5.13 -15.25 35.29
C VAL A 10 -5.72 -13.91 34.90
N GLN A 11 -6.07 -13.08 35.89
CA GLN A 11 -6.54 -11.72 35.64
C GLN A 11 -5.44 -10.97 34.86
N VAL A 12 -5.81 -10.44 33.69
CA VAL A 12 -4.88 -9.78 32.76
C VAL A 12 -4.39 -8.42 33.31
N GLU A 13 -4.97 -7.98 34.43
CA GLU A 13 -4.98 -6.61 34.93
C GLU A 13 -3.65 -6.17 35.58
N ASP A 14 -2.81 -7.11 36.05
CA ASP A 14 -1.52 -6.83 36.71
C ASP A 14 -0.27 -6.97 35.81
N THR A 15 -0.38 -7.56 34.61
CA THR A 15 0.80 -7.93 33.81
C THR A 15 1.37 -6.75 33.02
N LYS A 16 2.59 -6.31 33.37
CA LYS A 16 3.32 -5.21 32.71
C LYS A 16 4.42 -5.74 31.80
N VAL A 17 4.43 -5.34 30.53
CA VAL A 17 5.35 -5.85 29.50
C VAL A 17 6.18 -4.73 28.87
N CYS A 18 7.50 -4.91 28.79
CA CYS A 18 8.42 -4.08 28.03
C CYS A 18 8.81 -4.80 26.72
N VAL A 19 8.37 -4.25 25.59
CA VAL A 19 8.77 -4.69 24.24
C VAL A 19 10.06 -3.98 23.86
N VAL A 20 11.18 -4.69 23.86
CA VAL A 20 12.52 -4.13 23.60
C VAL A 20 12.89 -4.34 22.14
N MET A 21 12.90 -3.28 21.34
CA MET A 21 13.26 -3.36 19.93
C MET A 21 14.76 -3.63 19.76
N VAL A 22 15.15 -4.55 18.88
CA VAL A 22 16.55 -4.94 18.61
C VAL A 22 16.85 -4.89 17.11
N GLY A 23 18.06 -4.46 16.75
CA GLY A 23 18.61 -4.53 15.39
C GLY A 23 19.18 -3.21 14.87
N LEU A 24 19.83 -3.26 13.70
CA LEU A 24 20.57 -2.15 13.08
C LEU A 24 19.67 -0.95 12.71
N PRO A 25 20.24 0.26 12.47
CA PRO A 25 19.50 1.40 11.92
C PRO A 25 18.84 1.07 10.57
N ALA A 26 17.79 1.82 10.21
CA ALA A 26 16.94 1.62 9.01
C ALA A 26 16.27 0.23 8.84
N ARG A 27 16.44 -0.74 9.74
CA ARG A 27 15.71 -2.02 9.72
C ARG A 27 14.28 -1.92 10.32
N GLY A 28 13.51 -0.88 9.96
CA GLY A 28 12.07 -0.74 10.26
C GLY A 28 11.60 -0.59 11.73
N LYS A 29 12.47 -0.73 12.74
CA LYS A 29 12.09 -0.79 14.18
C LYS A 29 11.07 0.25 14.65
N SER A 30 11.29 1.54 14.39
CA SER A 30 10.38 2.61 14.84
C SER A 30 9.00 2.54 14.19
N PHE A 31 8.91 2.06 12.93
CA PHE A 31 7.65 1.80 12.24
C PHE A 31 6.91 0.61 12.85
N ILE A 32 7.65 -0.44 13.22
CA ILE A 32 7.11 -1.60 13.95
C ILE A 32 6.57 -1.15 15.32
N ALA A 33 7.35 -0.39 16.10
CA ALA A 33 6.97 0.13 17.40
C ALA A 33 5.69 0.97 17.35
N GLN A 34 5.61 1.94 16.42
CA GLN A 34 4.42 2.79 16.27
C GLN A 34 3.18 2.02 15.83
N LYS A 35 3.30 1.02 14.94
CA LYS A 35 2.17 0.16 14.55
C LYS A 35 1.74 -0.77 15.69
N ALA A 36 2.68 -1.35 16.45
CA ALA A 36 2.38 -2.15 17.63
C ALA A 36 1.68 -1.34 18.73
N GLN A 37 2.16 -0.13 19.05
CA GLN A 37 1.50 0.79 19.97
C GLN A 37 0.05 1.09 19.52
N ARG A 38 -0.15 1.40 18.23
CA ARG A 38 -1.48 1.68 17.67
C ARG A 38 -2.41 0.46 17.72
N TYR A 39 -1.90 -0.74 17.51
CA TYR A 39 -2.68 -1.98 17.63
C TYR A 39 -3.09 -2.27 19.07
N LEU A 40 -2.16 -2.14 20.02
CA LEU A 40 -2.42 -2.36 21.45
C LEU A 40 -3.45 -1.37 21.99
N LYS A 41 -3.29 -0.06 21.70
CA LYS A 41 -4.30 0.96 22.03
C LYS A 41 -5.66 0.70 21.39
N TRP A 42 -5.70 0.12 20.18
CA TRP A 42 -6.97 -0.28 19.53
C TRP A 42 -7.66 -1.49 20.20
N LEU A 43 -6.91 -2.30 20.95
CA LEU A 43 -7.44 -3.35 21.84
C LEU A 43 -7.75 -2.85 23.27
N SER A 44 -7.73 -1.54 23.50
CA SER A 44 -7.84 -0.92 24.84
C SER A 44 -6.72 -1.33 25.82
N ILE A 45 -5.56 -1.76 25.31
CA ILE A 45 -4.35 -2.01 26.10
C ILE A 45 -3.53 -0.74 26.13
N GLU A 46 -3.24 -0.19 27.31
CA GLU A 46 -2.47 1.06 27.40
C GLU A 46 -1.01 0.83 27.06
N ALA A 47 -0.58 1.43 25.95
CA ALA A 47 0.74 1.21 25.35
C ALA A 47 1.44 2.53 24.99
N ARG A 48 2.74 2.65 25.31
CA ARG A 48 3.54 3.85 25.04
C ARG A 48 4.93 3.50 24.49
N THR A 49 5.35 4.16 23.41
CA THR A 49 6.68 4.01 22.81
C THR A 49 7.68 5.02 23.39
N PHE A 50 8.77 4.52 23.96
CA PHE A 50 9.90 5.28 24.50
C PHE A 50 11.05 5.22 23.49
N ASN A 51 11.13 6.21 22.59
CA ASN A 51 12.19 6.28 21.58
C ASN A 51 13.44 6.93 22.18
N VAL A 52 14.50 6.14 22.38
CA VAL A 52 15.77 6.61 22.99
C VAL A 52 16.46 7.68 22.13
N GLY A 53 16.14 7.75 20.83
CA GLY A 53 16.58 8.83 19.93
C GLY A 53 16.03 10.21 20.29
N ASN A 54 14.88 10.31 20.97
CA ASN A 54 14.33 11.59 21.45
C ASN A 54 15.14 12.10 22.65
N TYR A 55 15.28 11.31 23.70
CA TYR A 55 16.11 11.60 24.87
C TYR A 55 17.56 11.94 24.49
N ARG A 56 18.11 11.27 23.47
CA ARG A 56 19.44 11.58 22.90
C ARG A 56 19.46 12.93 22.17
N ARG A 57 18.36 13.42 21.60
CA ARG A 57 18.29 14.72 20.90
C ARG A 57 18.30 15.91 21.86
N GLU A 58 17.81 15.76 23.07
CA GLU A 58 17.86 16.78 24.12
C GLU A 58 19.30 17.15 24.53
N THR A 59 20.23 16.19 24.44
CA THR A 59 21.65 16.38 24.78
C THR A 59 22.60 16.34 23.57
N ALA A 60 22.14 15.86 22.42
CA ALA A 60 22.85 15.81 21.14
C ALA A 60 21.86 15.85 19.96
N ALA A 61 21.48 17.07 19.56
CA ALA A 61 20.42 17.33 18.57
C ALA A 61 20.74 16.76 17.17
N GLN A 62 21.95 17.02 16.64
CA GLN A 62 22.42 16.52 15.34
C GLN A 62 23.82 15.88 15.45
N PRO A 63 23.90 14.61 15.89
CA PRO A 63 25.17 13.88 16.01
C PRO A 63 25.59 13.25 14.68
N THR A 64 26.87 13.39 14.32
CA THR A 64 27.50 12.70 13.19
C THR A 64 27.72 11.21 13.49
N ALA A 65 28.10 10.43 12.48
CA ALA A 65 28.47 9.02 12.58
C ALA A 65 29.50 8.73 13.69
N ASP A 66 30.42 9.66 13.94
CA ASP A 66 31.51 9.52 14.93
C ASP A 66 31.00 9.55 16.37
N PHE A 67 29.85 10.18 16.63
CA PHE A 67 29.13 10.06 17.92
C PHE A 67 28.69 8.61 18.18
N PHE A 68 28.53 7.81 17.12
CA PHE A 68 28.09 6.43 17.20
C PHE A 68 29.24 5.39 17.16
N ASP A 69 30.49 5.82 16.96
CA ASP A 69 31.67 4.94 17.01
C ASP A 69 31.77 4.25 18.39
N VAL A 70 32.12 2.96 18.38
CA VAL A 70 32.39 2.12 19.54
C VAL A 70 33.52 2.70 20.42
N LYS A 71 34.50 3.36 19.80
CA LYS A 71 35.64 4.00 20.46
C LYS A 71 35.27 5.31 21.16
N ASN A 72 34.13 5.92 20.80
CA ASN A 72 33.70 7.20 21.34
C ASN A 72 33.05 7.02 22.73
N ARG A 73 33.88 7.07 23.78
CA ARG A 73 33.43 6.94 25.17
C ARG A 73 32.39 7.99 25.59
N GLU A 74 32.53 9.23 25.12
CA GLU A 74 31.57 10.31 25.43
C GLU A 74 30.23 10.07 24.72
N GLY A 75 30.28 9.67 23.44
CA GLY A 75 29.13 9.25 22.66
C GLY A 75 28.38 8.10 23.34
N GLU A 76 29.09 7.05 23.77
CA GLU A 76 28.46 5.94 24.49
C GLU A 76 27.90 6.34 25.86
N GLN A 77 28.59 7.19 26.62
CA GLN A 77 28.06 7.72 27.88
C GLN A 77 26.76 8.50 27.66
N LYS A 78 26.67 9.34 26.61
CA LYS A 78 25.44 10.06 26.24
C LYS A 78 24.35 9.11 25.72
N ARG A 79 24.68 8.09 24.91
CA ARG A 79 23.75 7.02 24.48
C ARG A 79 23.27 6.13 25.64
N ARG A 80 24.03 6.04 26.72
CA ARG A 80 23.66 5.33 27.95
C ARG A 80 22.72 6.16 28.80
N ALA A 81 23.08 7.41 29.11
CA ALA A 81 22.24 8.34 29.86
C ALA A 81 20.85 8.53 29.21
N ALA A 82 20.78 8.65 27.88
CA ALA A 82 19.52 8.74 27.15
C ALA A 82 18.62 7.49 27.29
N ALA A 83 19.20 6.30 27.45
CA ALA A 83 18.45 5.07 27.70
C ALA A 83 18.07 4.91 29.18
N GLU A 84 18.93 5.36 30.09
CA GLU A 84 18.65 5.42 31.53
C GLU A 84 17.46 6.36 31.81
N ALA A 85 17.41 7.53 31.17
CA ALA A 85 16.26 8.44 31.20
C ALA A 85 14.98 7.81 30.61
N ALA A 86 15.06 7.25 29.40
CA ALA A 86 13.92 6.59 28.75
C ALA A 86 13.31 5.45 29.59
N ILE A 87 14.14 4.71 30.32
CA ILE A 87 13.68 3.64 31.21
C ILE A 87 13.14 4.19 32.54
N ALA A 88 13.70 5.28 33.08
CA ALA A 88 13.15 5.94 34.28
C ALA A 88 11.75 6.52 34.03
N ASP A 89 11.54 7.16 32.88
CA ASP A 89 10.22 7.61 32.41
C ASP A 89 9.26 6.45 32.20
N MET A 90 9.73 5.35 31.60
CA MET A 90 8.95 4.14 31.39
C MET A 90 8.46 3.52 32.71
N MET A 91 9.31 3.43 33.73
CA MET A 91 8.90 2.95 35.06
C MET A 91 7.95 3.94 35.74
N THR A 92 8.18 5.24 35.59
CA THR A 92 7.28 6.29 36.10
C THR A 92 5.88 6.18 35.47
N TRP A 93 5.80 5.93 34.16
CA TRP A 93 4.55 5.68 33.43
C TRP A 93 3.85 4.39 33.89
N PHE A 94 4.60 3.29 34.04
CA PHE A 94 4.09 2.02 34.59
C PHE A 94 3.55 2.14 36.03
N GLN A 95 4.03 3.12 36.81
CA GLN A 95 3.62 3.33 38.21
C GLN A 95 2.51 4.37 38.37
N LYS A 96 2.53 5.47 37.61
CA LYS A 96 1.64 6.64 37.82
C LYS A 96 0.52 6.78 36.80
N GLU A 97 0.67 6.24 35.60
CA GLU A 97 -0.27 6.41 34.49
C GLU A 97 -0.95 5.08 34.07
N ASN A 98 -0.88 4.07 34.93
CA ASN A 98 -1.44 2.72 34.73
C ASN A 98 -1.07 2.06 33.39
N GLY A 99 0.17 2.27 32.91
CA GLY A 99 0.65 1.67 31.68
C GLY A 99 0.70 0.14 31.72
N THR A 100 0.39 -0.52 30.59
CA THR A 100 0.40 -1.98 30.46
C THR A 100 1.54 -2.47 29.56
N VAL A 101 1.80 -1.81 28.43
CA VAL A 101 2.85 -2.20 27.48
C VAL A 101 3.76 -1.04 27.08
N ALA A 102 5.00 -1.05 27.55
CA ALA A 102 6.02 -0.13 27.05
C ALA A 102 6.68 -0.69 25.79
N ILE A 103 7.09 0.17 24.86
CA ILE A 103 7.90 -0.22 23.70
C ILE A 103 9.19 0.63 23.68
N LEU A 104 10.32 0.02 24.03
CA LEU A 104 11.62 0.67 24.07
C LEU A 104 12.26 0.64 22.68
N ASP A 105 12.16 1.75 21.95
CA ASP A 105 12.65 1.87 20.56
C ASP A 105 14.09 2.43 20.54
N ALA A 106 15.04 1.51 20.42
CA ALA A 106 16.48 1.75 20.29
C ALA A 106 17.11 0.61 19.46
N THR A 107 18.43 0.64 19.20
CA THR A 107 19.11 -0.46 18.48
C THR A 107 19.32 -1.70 19.34
N ASN A 108 19.61 -1.54 20.65
CA ASN A 108 19.84 -2.61 21.62
C ASN A 108 20.72 -3.75 21.07
N SER A 109 21.77 -3.36 20.33
CA SER A 109 22.53 -4.22 19.43
C SER A 109 23.59 -5.08 20.12
N THR A 110 23.92 -4.81 21.39
CA THR A 110 24.89 -5.58 22.17
C THR A 110 24.21 -6.41 23.26
N LYS A 111 24.75 -7.60 23.52
CA LYS A 111 24.37 -8.48 24.64
C LYS A 111 24.32 -7.74 25.98
N GLU A 112 25.35 -6.95 26.29
CA GLU A 112 25.43 -6.16 27.53
C GLU A 112 24.25 -5.19 27.69
N ARG A 113 23.87 -4.49 26.61
CA ARG A 113 22.73 -3.55 26.64
C ARG A 113 21.41 -4.32 26.81
N ARG A 114 21.22 -5.45 26.11
CA ARG A 114 20.03 -6.31 26.27
C ARG A 114 19.89 -6.83 27.70
N LYS A 115 20.96 -7.40 28.26
CA LYS A 115 21.00 -7.88 29.64
C LYS A 115 20.73 -6.77 30.66
N TRP A 116 21.33 -5.59 30.48
CA TRP A 116 21.09 -4.44 31.36
C TRP A 116 19.63 -3.97 31.34
N VAL A 117 18.95 -3.97 30.18
CA VAL A 117 17.50 -3.67 30.11
C VAL A 117 16.69 -4.73 30.85
N LEU A 118 16.96 -6.03 30.62
CA LEU A 118 16.29 -7.12 31.34
C LEU A 118 16.46 -6.99 32.85
N ASP A 119 17.71 -6.90 33.32
CA ASP A 119 18.06 -6.78 34.74
C ASP A 119 17.47 -5.51 35.40
N ARG A 120 17.11 -4.47 34.62
CA ARG A 120 16.45 -3.26 35.11
C ARG A 120 14.93 -3.39 35.15
N CYS A 121 14.31 -4.07 34.18
CA CYS A 121 12.87 -4.30 34.11
C CYS A 121 12.38 -5.36 35.11
N THR A 122 13.06 -6.50 35.21
CA THR A 122 12.68 -7.58 36.14
C THR A 122 12.72 -7.13 37.60
N LYS A 123 13.60 -6.19 37.95
CA LYS A 123 13.65 -5.56 39.30
C LYS A 123 12.42 -4.73 39.66
N GLU A 124 11.66 -4.26 38.67
CA GLU A 124 10.44 -3.46 38.84
C GLU A 124 9.17 -4.30 38.61
N GLY A 125 9.31 -5.63 38.46
CA GLY A 125 8.19 -6.53 38.14
C GLY A 125 7.67 -6.40 36.70
N VAL A 126 8.48 -5.88 35.77
CA VAL A 126 8.12 -5.73 34.36
C VAL A 126 8.72 -6.87 33.54
N GLU A 127 7.85 -7.65 32.89
CA GLU A 127 8.23 -8.72 31.97
C GLU A 127 8.85 -8.14 30.68
N VAL A 128 9.77 -8.85 30.06
CA VAL A 128 10.51 -8.35 28.88
C VAL A 128 10.35 -9.31 27.70
N ILE A 129 9.97 -8.75 26.54
CA ILE A 129 10.02 -9.45 25.26
C ILE A 129 10.90 -8.65 24.29
N PHE A 130 11.95 -9.29 23.78
CA PHE A 130 12.80 -8.68 22.74
C PHE A 130 12.18 -8.90 21.35
N VAL A 131 12.19 -7.86 20.52
CA VAL A 131 11.70 -7.90 19.13
C VAL A 131 12.85 -7.49 18.20
N GLU A 132 13.54 -8.48 17.66
CA GLU A 132 14.61 -8.29 16.69
C GLU A 132 14.05 -8.18 15.27
N SER A 133 14.50 -7.15 14.52
CA SER A 133 14.24 -7.04 13.08
C SER A 133 15.56 -7.08 12.30
N LYS A 134 15.82 -8.24 11.70
CA LYS A 134 16.98 -8.52 10.82
C LYS A 134 16.43 -8.63 9.39
N CYS A 135 16.97 -7.87 8.44
CA CYS A 135 16.34 -7.73 7.12
C CYS A 135 17.37 -7.17 6.15
N ASP A 136 17.92 -8.03 5.30
CA ASP A 136 19.10 -7.72 4.46
C ASP A 136 18.72 -7.35 3.00
N ASP A 137 17.46 -6.98 2.83
CA ASP A 137 16.86 -6.39 1.63
C ASP A 137 17.43 -4.97 1.37
N GLU A 138 18.44 -4.87 0.49
CA GLU A 138 19.08 -3.59 0.15
C GLU A 138 18.11 -2.54 -0.40
N ASP A 139 17.08 -2.93 -1.18
CA ASP A 139 16.09 -1.99 -1.69
C ASP A 139 15.28 -1.36 -0.54
N LEU A 140 14.90 -2.16 0.46
CA LEU A 140 14.21 -1.69 1.66
C LEU A 140 15.13 -0.85 2.58
N ILE A 141 16.40 -1.24 2.72
CA ILE A 141 17.40 -0.41 3.43
C ILE A 141 17.54 0.95 2.73
N MET A 142 17.70 0.96 1.40
CA MET A 142 17.89 2.17 0.61
C MET A 142 16.62 3.05 0.55
N ALA A 143 15.43 2.47 0.55
CA ALA A 143 14.18 3.20 0.73
C ALA A 143 14.12 3.87 2.11
N ASN A 144 14.35 3.10 3.19
CA ASN A 144 14.32 3.65 4.55
C ASN A 144 15.42 4.71 4.77
N ILE A 145 16.59 4.59 4.15
CA ILE A 145 17.62 5.63 4.16
C ILE A 145 17.12 6.90 3.45
N ARG A 146 16.47 6.78 2.28
CA ARG A 146 15.90 7.93 1.55
C ARG A 146 14.81 8.63 2.35
N ASP A 147 13.92 7.88 2.99
CA ASP A 147 12.87 8.46 3.83
C ASP A 147 13.44 9.14 5.09
N VAL A 148 14.49 8.55 5.70
CA VAL A 148 15.23 9.14 6.82
C VAL A 148 15.87 10.49 6.44
N LYS A 149 16.43 10.65 5.22
CA LYS A 149 16.92 11.96 4.75
C LYS A 149 15.83 13.03 4.73
N ALA A 150 14.59 12.65 4.39
CA ALA A 150 13.49 13.57 4.20
C ALA A 150 12.70 13.87 5.49
N THR A 151 12.84 13.05 6.55
CA THR A 151 11.96 13.08 7.73
C THR A 151 12.68 13.07 9.08
N SER A 152 13.97 12.76 9.15
CA SER A 152 14.70 12.64 10.43
C SER A 152 15.18 14.00 10.96
N PRO A 153 14.86 14.36 12.22
CA PRO A 153 15.42 15.55 12.86
C PRO A 153 16.95 15.56 12.95
N ASP A 154 17.59 14.38 12.97
CA ASP A 154 19.06 14.22 13.04
C ASP A 154 19.77 14.88 11.84
N TYR A 155 19.08 15.05 10.69
CA TYR A 155 19.64 15.56 9.43
C TYR A 155 18.92 16.81 8.90
N ALA A 156 18.09 17.47 9.73
CA ALA A 156 17.31 18.63 9.31
C ALA A 156 18.21 19.78 8.82
N GLY A 157 18.03 20.19 7.56
CA GLY A 157 18.79 21.27 6.92
C GLY A 157 20.13 20.86 6.28
N GLN A 158 20.52 19.57 6.36
CA GLN A 158 21.75 19.07 5.75
C GLN A 158 21.57 18.66 4.28
N ASP A 159 22.67 18.56 3.55
CA ASP A 159 22.66 18.09 2.15
C ASP A 159 22.20 16.61 2.04
N PRO A 160 21.30 16.26 1.09
CA PRO A 160 20.79 14.91 0.94
C PRO A 160 21.83 13.83 0.58
N GLU A 161 23.00 14.15 0.04
CA GLU A 161 24.07 13.17 -0.20
C GLU A 161 24.97 13.01 1.03
N GLN A 162 25.34 14.11 1.69
CA GLN A 162 26.10 14.10 2.94
C GLN A 162 25.37 13.34 4.06
N ALA A 163 24.08 13.62 4.25
CA ALA A 163 23.23 12.90 5.21
C ALA A 163 23.12 11.38 4.88
N ALA A 164 23.25 11.00 3.60
CA ALA A 164 23.28 9.60 3.19
C ALA A 164 24.58 8.90 3.61
N LEU A 165 25.71 9.61 3.46
CA LEU A 165 27.04 9.11 3.76
C LEU A 165 27.24 8.97 5.28
N ASP A 166 26.83 9.99 6.04
CA ASP A 166 26.81 9.95 7.51
C ASP A 166 25.98 8.77 8.01
N PHE A 167 24.72 8.65 7.57
CA PHE A 167 23.84 7.59 8.05
C PHE A 167 24.32 6.18 7.66
N ARG A 168 25.01 6.03 6.51
CA ARG A 168 25.69 4.78 6.13
C ARG A 168 26.89 4.47 7.02
N ASN A 169 27.70 5.46 7.38
CA ASN A 169 28.82 5.29 8.32
C ASN A 169 28.31 4.99 9.74
N ARG A 170 27.21 5.61 10.16
CA ARG A 170 26.49 5.29 11.40
C ARG A 170 25.98 3.84 11.43
N ILE A 171 25.49 3.29 10.31
CA ILE A 171 25.14 1.87 10.20
C ILE A 171 26.39 1.00 10.42
N ARG A 172 27.50 1.28 9.72
CA ARG A 172 28.79 0.54 9.86
C ARG A 172 29.35 0.57 11.28
N ASN A 173 29.13 1.66 12.02
CA ASN A 173 29.55 1.78 13.43
C ASN A 173 28.71 0.90 14.36
N TYR A 174 27.44 0.61 14.02
CA TYR A 174 26.64 -0.40 14.73
C TYR A 174 26.95 -1.84 14.28
N GLU A 175 27.28 -2.06 13.01
CA GLU A 175 27.60 -3.40 12.47
C GLU A 175 28.85 -4.01 13.11
N GLN A 176 29.83 -3.20 13.51
CA GLN A 176 31.05 -3.64 14.22
C GLN A 176 30.82 -4.30 15.59
N VAL A 177 29.65 -4.09 16.22
CA VAL A 177 29.32 -4.57 17.58
C VAL A 177 27.92 -5.18 17.70
N TYR A 178 27.26 -5.44 16.57
CA TYR A 178 25.94 -6.05 16.57
C TYR A 178 26.05 -7.57 16.73
N THR A 179 25.52 -8.10 17.83
CA THR A 179 25.23 -9.53 17.97
C THR A 179 23.72 -9.75 17.86
N SER A 180 23.29 -10.75 17.08
CA SER A 180 21.87 -11.15 17.01
C SER A 180 21.46 -11.82 18.32
N ILE A 181 20.17 -11.80 18.68
CA ILE A 181 19.72 -12.31 19.98
C ILE A 181 19.83 -13.83 20.14
N ASP A 182 19.86 -14.55 19.02
CA ASP A 182 20.07 -15.99 18.88
C ASP A 182 21.54 -16.37 18.61
N GLU A 183 22.48 -15.42 18.73
CA GLU A 183 23.92 -15.62 18.54
C GLU A 183 24.72 -15.41 19.86
N ASP A 184 24.05 -15.05 20.96
CA ASP A 184 24.67 -14.69 22.25
C ASP A 184 25.03 -15.89 23.16
N GLY A 185 24.50 -17.10 22.92
CA GLY A 185 24.73 -18.31 23.75
C GLY A 185 23.92 -18.40 25.06
N ASP A 186 23.28 -17.31 25.50
CA ASP A 186 22.29 -17.27 26.59
C ASP A 186 20.86 -17.07 26.07
N GLU A 187 20.64 -17.40 24.80
CA GLU A 187 19.41 -17.29 24.00
C GLU A 187 18.21 -17.90 24.76
N ASN A 188 18.46 -19.05 25.39
CA ASN A 188 17.54 -19.79 26.25
C ASN A 188 17.04 -18.99 27.47
N SER A 189 17.70 -17.91 27.87
CA SER A 189 17.24 -17.05 28.99
C SER A 189 16.23 -15.97 28.56
N TYR A 190 16.15 -15.64 27.27
CA TYR A 190 15.35 -14.53 26.76
C TYR A 190 14.02 -14.97 26.14
N THR A 191 12.93 -14.29 26.53
CA THR A 191 11.68 -14.26 25.77
C THR A 191 11.88 -13.36 24.55
N PHE A 192 11.78 -13.90 23.33
CA PHE A 192 12.03 -13.11 22.13
C PHE A 192 11.23 -13.51 20.88
N LEU A 193 11.13 -12.55 19.97
CA LEU A 193 10.66 -12.66 18.60
C LEU A 193 11.73 -12.11 17.66
N LYS A 194 12.26 -12.95 16.76
CA LYS A 194 13.19 -12.51 15.71
C LYS A 194 12.48 -12.61 14.35
N ILE A 195 12.25 -11.45 13.74
CA ILE A 195 11.61 -11.32 12.42
C ILE A 195 12.70 -11.14 11.38
N MET A 196 12.81 -12.10 10.46
CA MET A 196 13.79 -12.09 9.38
C MET A 196 13.14 -11.75 8.03
N ASP A 197 13.81 -10.91 7.25
CA ASP A 197 13.50 -10.63 5.84
C ASP A 197 12.02 -10.26 5.60
N VAL A 198 11.56 -9.17 6.24
CA VAL A 198 10.17 -8.68 6.11
C VAL A 198 9.10 -9.71 6.54
N GLY A 199 9.49 -10.73 7.32
CA GLY A 199 8.61 -11.81 7.78
C GLY A 199 8.65 -13.09 6.95
N LYS A 200 9.62 -13.28 6.04
CA LYS A 200 9.84 -14.58 5.36
C LYS A 200 10.08 -15.72 6.36
N GLN A 201 10.78 -15.42 7.45
CA GLN A 201 11.08 -16.36 8.53
C GLN A 201 10.91 -15.66 9.88
N VAL A 202 10.41 -16.40 10.87
CA VAL A 202 10.23 -15.93 12.24
C VAL A 202 10.77 -16.98 13.19
N ILE A 203 11.56 -16.56 14.19
CA ILE A 203 11.95 -17.39 15.34
C ILE A 203 11.27 -16.82 16.58
N ILE A 204 10.72 -17.70 17.42
CA ILE A 204 9.96 -17.37 18.63
C ILE A 204 10.55 -18.17 19.79
N ASN A 205 10.86 -17.52 20.90
CA ASN A 205 11.37 -18.19 22.10
C ASN A 205 10.62 -17.76 23.37
N ARG A 206 10.35 -18.74 24.25
CA ARG A 206 9.85 -18.59 25.63
C ARG A 206 8.70 -17.59 25.87
N ILE A 207 7.75 -17.51 24.94
CA ILE A 207 6.48 -16.79 25.16
C ILE A 207 5.71 -17.48 26.29
N GLN A 208 5.45 -16.74 27.37
CA GLN A 208 4.89 -17.30 28.62
C GLN A 208 3.47 -16.82 28.93
N ASP A 209 3.09 -15.62 28.51
CA ASP A 209 1.78 -15.03 28.84
C ASP A 209 0.93 -14.68 27.60
N TYR A 210 -0.36 -14.42 27.86
CA TYR A 210 -1.34 -14.07 26.83
C TYR A 210 -0.99 -12.78 26.07
N LEU A 211 -0.51 -11.76 26.77
CA LEU A 211 -0.22 -10.44 26.22
C LEU A 211 1.02 -10.49 25.30
N GLN A 212 2.08 -11.19 25.71
CA GLN A 212 3.21 -11.55 24.85
C GLN A 212 2.73 -12.30 23.60
N SER A 213 1.85 -13.31 23.75
CA SER A 213 1.33 -14.06 22.59
C SER A 213 0.55 -13.18 21.60
N ARG A 214 -0.21 -12.20 22.10
CA ARG A 214 -0.96 -11.23 21.28
C ARG A 214 -0.04 -10.25 20.56
N ILE A 215 1.02 -9.80 21.22
CA ILE A 215 2.08 -8.97 20.64
C ILE A 215 2.78 -9.74 19.51
N VAL A 216 3.23 -10.98 19.78
CA VAL A 216 3.86 -11.86 18.78
C VAL A 216 2.95 -12.11 17.59
N TYR A 217 1.69 -12.51 17.81
CA TYR A 217 0.73 -12.76 16.74
C TYR A 217 0.53 -11.53 15.83
N TYR A 218 0.44 -10.33 16.41
CA TYR A 218 0.35 -9.11 15.61
C TYR A 218 1.62 -8.86 14.79
N LEU A 219 2.79 -8.97 15.43
CA LEU A 219 4.08 -8.70 14.80
C LEU A 219 4.42 -9.70 13.69
N MET A 220 4.02 -10.97 13.81
CA MET A 220 4.14 -11.96 12.72
C MET A 220 3.30 -11.60 11.49
N ASN A 221 2.12 -11.01 11.70
CA ASN A 221 1.23 -10.57 10.61
C ASN A 221 1.57 -9.14 10.12
N LEU A 222 2.50 -8.45 10.76
CA LEU A 222 2.92 -7.10 10.44
C LEU A 222 3.97 -7.07 9.32
N HIS A 223 3.54 -6.84 8.08
CA HIS A 223 4.48 -6.57 6.98
C HIS A 223 4.82 -5.08 6.93
N ILE A 224 6.12 -4.77 6.82
CA ILE A 224 6.69 -3.41 6.90
C ILE A 224 6.87 -2.69 5.55
N ARG A 225 6.67 -3.38 4.43
CA ARG A 225 6.69 -2.75 3.10
C ARG A 225 5.47 -1.83 2.91
N PRO A 226 5.61 -0.68 2.22
CA PRO A 226 4.48 0.18 1.87
C PRO A 226 3.40 -0.60 1.13
N ARG A 227 2.17 -0.52 1.62
CA ARG A 227 0.97 -1.19 1.11
C ARG A 227 -0.25 -0.56 1.76
N SER A 228 -1.35 -0.53 1.02
CA SER A 228 -2.51 0.28 1.35
C SER A 228 -3.69 -0.63 1.73
N ILE A 229 -4.55 -0.23 2.69
CA ILE A 229 -5.69 -1.03 3.19
C ILE A 229 -7.03 -0.27 3.06
N TRP A 230 -7.99 -0.76 2.27
CA TRP A 230 -9.28 -0.08 2.03
C TRP A 230 -10.32 -0.26 3.14
N LEU A 231 -10.86 0.88 3.59
CA LEU A 231 -12.08 0.96 4.40
C LEU A 231 -13.19 1.70 3.64
N SER A 232 -13.72 1.05 2.61
CA SER A 232 -15.02 1.40 2.00
C SER A 232 -16.12 0.55 2.65
N ARG A 233 -17.37 1.02 2.72
CA ARG A 233 -18.51 0.17 3.13
C ARG A 233 -19.08 -0.70 2.00
N LYS A 234 -18.59 -0.52 0.76
CA LYS A 234 -19.16 -1.08 -0.49
C LYS A 234 -18.05 -1.44 -1.49
N LYS A 235 -18.35 -2.26 -2.50
CA LYS A 235 -17.46 -2.46 -3.66
C LYS A 235 -17.70 -1.38 -4.71
N VAL A 236 -16.62 -0.91 -5.35
CA VAL A 236 -16.65 0.09 -6.42
C VAL A 236 -15.76 -0.36 -7.58
N ILE A 237 -16.21 -0.18 -8.82
CA ILE A 237 -15.40 -0.38 -10.03
C ILE A 237 -15.27 0.94 -10.78
N VAL A 238 -14.06 1.29 -11.19
CA VAL A 238 -13.73 2.54 -11.88
C VAL A 238 -13.07 2.25 -13.22
N PHE A 239 -13.68 2.73 -14.31
CA PHE A 239 -13.25 2.46 -15.68
C PHE A 239 -12.43 3.62 -16.27
N PHE A 240 -11.30 3.26 -16.88
CA PHE A 240 -10.44 4.17 -17.66
C PHE A 240 -10.12 3.58 -19.04
N SER A 241 -9.97 4.48 -20.03
CA SER A 241 -9.66 4.19 -21.43
C SER A 241 -8.32 3.49 -21.64
N SER A 242 -7.31 3.79 -20.81
CA SER A 242 -5.93 3.42 -21.09
C SER A 242 -5.23 2.71 -19.93
N CYS A 243 -4.35 1.76 -20.27
CA CYS A 243 -3.56 1.03 -19.28
C CYS A 243 -2.62 1.94 -18.47
N ASN A 244 -2.15 3.05 -19.06
CA ASN A 244 -1.32 4.01 -18.35
C ASN A 244 -2.17 4.90 -17.43
N SER A 245 -3.41 5.24 -17.83
CA SER A 245 -4.37 5.94 -16.96
C SER A 245 -4.70 5.10 -15.73
N VAL A 246 -4.99 3.80 -15.91
CA VAL A 246 -5.17 2.85 -14.79
C VAL A 246 -3.94 2.83 -13.88
N LYS A 247 -2.74 2.69 -14.46
CA LYS A 247 -1.50 2.64 -13.70
C LYS A 247 -1.27 3.93 -12.90
N TYR A 248 -1.40 5.10 -13.52
CA TYR A 248 -1.18 6.39 -12.86
C TYR A 248 -2.15 6.60 -11.70
N HIS A 249 -3.46 6.46 -11.93
CA HIS A 249 -4.44 6.63 -10.86
C HIS A 249 -4.26 5.57 -9.76
N ALA A 250 -3.80 4.37 -10.11
CA ALA A 250 -3.46 3.36 -9.13
C ALA A 250 -2.25 3.74 -8.26
N GLU A 251 -1.16 4.19 -8.85
CA GLU A 251 0.04 4.62 -8.13
C GLU A 251 -0.21 5.89 -7.30
N LEU A 252 -0.92 6.89 -7.85
CA LEU A 252 -1.30 8.11 -7.14
C LEU A 252 -2.15 7.78 -5.92
N LEU A 253 -3.26 7.06 -6.11
CA LEU A 253 -4.20 6.79 -5.02
C LEU A 253 -3.53 5.93 -3.95
N ASN A 254 -2.82 4.84 -4.31
CA ASN A 254 -2.11 4.03 -3.32
C ASN A 254 -1.05 4.84 -2.54
N TYR A 255 -0.41 5.85 -3.16
CA TYR A 255 0.55 6.74 -2.49
C TYR A 255 -0.12 7.67 -1.45
N ILE A 256 -1.30 8.23 -1.74
CA ILE A 256 -2.03 9.11 -0.80
C ILE A 256 -2.92 8.34 0.19
N ASP A 257 -2.49 7.12 0.57
CA ASP A 257 -3.24 6.18 1.41
C ASP A 257 -4.69 5.88 0.91
N LEU A 258 -4.89 5.87 -0.42
CA LEU A 258 -6.14 5.50 -1.13
C LEU A 258 -6.00 4.17 -1.94
N PRO A 259 -6.06 2.99 -1.27
CA PRO A 259 -5.64 1.63 -1.67
C PRO A 259 -6.08 0.90 -2.98
N VAL A 260 -6.35 1.55 -4.11
CA VAL A 260 -6.97 0.87 -5.28
C VAL A 260 -6.24 -0.40 -5.78
N LEU A 261 -7.02 -1.46 -5.98
CA LEU A 261 -6.62 -2.60 -6.81
C LEU A 261 -6.63 -2.16 -8.28
N SER A 262 -5.73 -2.69 -9.11
CA SER A 262 -5.63 -2.32 -10.53
C SER A 262 -5.62 -3.54 -11.45
N LEU A 263 -6.32 -3.43 -12.59
CA LEU A 263 -6.51 -4.53 -13.53
C LEU A 263 -6.47 -4.02 -14.98
N HIS A 264 -5.32 -4.17 -15.64
CA HIS A 264 -5.08 -3.65 -17.00
C HIS A 264 -4.36 -4.67 -17.91
N GLY A 265 -4.54 -4.54 -19.23
CA GLY A 265 -4.08 -5.53 -20.21
C GLY A 265 -2.56 -5.78 -20.24
N LYS A 266 -1.74 -4.83 -19.79
CA LYS A 266 -0.27 -4.96 -19.67
C LYS A 266 0.21 -5.77 -18.44
N MET A 267 -0.69 -6.26 -17.57
CA MET A 267 -0.29 -7.06 -16.38
C MET A 267 0.09 -8.50 -16.76
N LYS A 268 1.03 -9.10 -16.01
CA LYS A 268 1.30 -10.55 -16.08
C LYS A 268 0.03 -11.33 -15.75
N GLN A 269 -0.25 -12.41 -16.48
CA GLN A 269 -1.48 -13.20 -16.34
C GLN A 269 -1.77 -13.64 -14.90
N GLN A 270 -0.76 -14.18 -14.20
CA GLN A 270 -0.87 -14.60 -12.80
C GLN A 270 -1.23 -13.44 -11.85
N ALA A 271 -0.61 -12.27 -12.03
CA ALA A 271 -0.93 -11.08 -11.23
C ALA A 271 -2.37 -10.60 -11.51
N ARG A 272 -2.80 -10.62 -12.78
CA ARG A 272 -4.19 -10.29 -13.14
C ARG A 272 -5.19 -11.24 -12.48
N THR A 273 -4.90 -12.55 -12.46
CA THR A 273 -5.73 -13.57 -11.79
C THR A 273 -5.73 -13.42 -10.26
N ASN A 274 -4.61 -13.07 -9.63
CA ASN A 274 -4.53 -12.88 -8.19
C ASN A 274 -5.35 -11.66 -7.75
N THR A 275 -5.09 -10.47 -8.32
CA THR A 275 -5.83 -9.23 -8.01
C THR A 275 -7.32 -9.33 -8.35
N PHE A 276 -7.67 -10.17 -9.32
CA PHE A 276 -9.04 -10.52 -9.62
C PHE A 276 -9.72 -11.29 -8.49
N PHE A 277 -9.17 -12.44 -8.06
CA PHE A 277 -9.74 -13.21 -6.95
C PHE A 277 -9.71 -12.43 -5.62
N GLU A 278 -8.71 -11.57 -5.41
CA GLU A 278 -8.64 -10.62 -4.30
C GLU A 278 -9.87 -9.70 -4.28
N PHE A 279 -10.24 -9.08 -5.40
CA PHE A 279 -11.45 -8.25 -5.50
C PHE A 279 -12.77 -9.05 -5.41
N CYS A 280 -12.78 -10.30 -5.90
CA CYS A 280 -13.92 -11.20 -5.74
C CYS A 280 -14.17 -11.50 -4.24
N ASN A 281 -13.13 -11.96 -3.55
CA ASN A 281 -13.20 -12.46 -2.17
C ASN A 281 -13.24 -11.34 -1.11
N ALA A 282 -12.77 -10.13 -1.43
CA ALA A 282 -12.93 -8.97 -0.56
C ALA A 282 -14.42 -8.67 -0.31
N LYS A 283 -14.77 -8.22 0.90
CA LYS A 283 -16.14 -7.73 1.20
C LYS A 283 -16.40 -6.32 0.69
N GLN A 284 -15.35 -5.55 0.48
CA GLN A 284 -15.38 -4.11 0.16
C GLN A 284 -14.09 -3.71 -0.57
N GLY A 285 -14.09 -2.59 -1.30
CA GLY A 285 -12.88 -2.03 -1.92
C GLY A 285 -13.11 -1.46 -3.31
N THR A 286 -12.08 -0.82 -3.86
CA THR A 286 -12.13 -0.13 -5.15
C THR A 286 -11.19 -0.76 -6.16
N LEU A 287 -11.73 -1.18 -7.30
CA LEU A 287 -10.99 -1.73 -8.44
C LEU A 287 -10.93 -0.70 -9.58
N ILE A 288 -9.73 -0.39 -10.07
CA ILE A 288 -9.50 0.39 -11.29
C ILE A 288 -9.19 -0.56 -12.45
N CYS A 289 -9.89 -0.43 -13.58
CA CYS A 289 -9.65 -1.31 -14.74
C CYS A 289 -9.82 -0.64 -16.12
N THR A 290 -9.29 -1.30 -17.16
CA THR A 290 -9.58 -0.98 -18.57
C THR A 290 -10.63 -1.92 -19.16
N ASP A 291 -11.40 -1.44 -20.14
CA ASP A 291 -12.44 -2.24 -20.83
C ASP A 291 -11.92 -3.58 -21.36
N VAL A 292 -10.74 -3.58 -21.99
CA VAL A 292 -10.09 -4.78 -22.54
C VAL A 292 -9.71 -5.79 -21.44
N ALA A 293 -9.42 -5.33 -20.22
CA ALA A 293 -9.08 -6.21 -19.12
C ALA A 293 -10.32 -6.73 -18.37
N ALA A 294 -11.42 -5.98 -18.34
CA ALA A 294 -12.70 -6.39 -17.75
C ALA A 294 -13.55 -7.28 -18.69
N ARG A 295 -13.40 -7.15 -20.02
CA ARG A 295 -14.05 -8.00 -21.01
C ARG A 295 -13.60 -9.46 -20.87
N GLY A 296 -14.57 -10.37 -20.72
CA GLY A 296 -14.31 -11.82 -20.64
C GLY A 296 -13.86 -12.32 -19.26
N LEU A 297 -13.84 -11.48 -18.23
CA LEU A 297 -13.73 -11.93 -16.85
C LEU A 297 -15.12 -12.15 -16.24
N ASP A 298 -15.35 -13.36 -15.76
CA ASP A 298 -16.54 -13.77 -15.02
C ASP A 298 -16.24 -13.67 -13.52
N ILE A 299 -16.81 -12.68 -12.84
CA ILE A 299 -16.46 -12.28 -11.48
C ILE A 299 -17.39 -13.01 -10.50
N PRO A 300 -16.96 -14.10 -9.83
CA PRO A 300 -17.85 -14.87 -8.96
C PRO A 300 -18.25 -14.01 -7.76
N SER A 301 -19.54 -14.00 -7.41
CA SER A 301 -20.17 -13.12 -6.41
C SER A 301 -20.18 -11.61 -6.71
N VAL A 302 -19.89 -11.18 -7.95
CA VAL A 302 -20.31 -9.86 -8.45
C VAL A 302 -21.45 -10.04 -9.43
N ASP A 303 -22.60 -10.33 -8.83
CA ASP A 303 -23.87 -10.44 -9.52
C ASP A 303 -24.30 -9.08 -10.10
N TRP A 304 -24.77 -9.07 -11.35
CA TRP A 304 -25.90 -8.25 -11.83
C TRP A 304 -25.53 -6.91 -12.70
N SER A 305 -26.36 -5.83 -12.89
CA SER A 305 -26.39 -4.52 -13.69
C SER A 305 -27.68 -3.60 -13.68
N VAL A 306 -27.65 -2.42 -13.02
CA VAL A 306 -28.64 -1.27 -12.89
C VAL A 306 -30.07 -1.57 -12.38
N SER A 307 -30.68 -0.88 -11.39
CA SER A 307 -30.79 0.58 -11.16
C SER A 307 -31.05 1.05 -9.68
N PHE A 308 -31.46 2.33 -9.51
CA PHE A 308 -31.90 3.10 -8.31
C PHE A 308 -33.29 2.68 -7.73
N ASP A 309 -33.82 3.20 -6.59
CA ASP A 309 -33.19 3.63 -5.30
C ASP A 309 -34.17 3.57 -4.07
N PRO A 310 -34.90 4.61 -3.57
CA PRO A 310 -35.42 4.76 -2.17
C PRO A 310 -36.95 4.49 -2.02
N PRO A 311 -37.63 4.74 -0.86
CA PRO A 311 -37.19 5.21 0.48
C PRO A 311 -37.27 4.13 1.59
N ASP A 312 -36.85 4.53 2.80
CA ASP A 312 -37.19 4.05 4.16
C ASP A 312 -37.09 2.56 4.57
N ALA A 313 -36.74 2.40 5.85
CA ALA A 313 -36.88 1.17 6.66
C ALA A 313 -35.88 0.02 6.31
N PRO A 314 -35.78 -1.07 7.12
CA PRO A 314 -34.46 -1.58 7.51
C PRO A 314 -34.23 -3.08 7.21
N THR A 315 -33.12 -3.60 7.75
CA THR A 315 -32.72 -5.01 7.88
C THR A 315 -32.37 -5.80 6.61
N ASP A 316 -31.08 -6.16 6.59
CA ASP A 316 -30.52 -7.47 6.23
C ASP A 316 -30.33 -7.93 4.78
N TYR A 317 -29.16 -8.56 4.63
CA TYR A 317 -28.60 -9.31 3.50
C TYR A 317 -28.07 -8.55 2.27
N ILE A 318 -27.09 -9.18 1.61
CA ILE A 318 -26.12 -8.58 0.67
C ILE A 318 -26.09 -9.41 -0.63
N PRO A 319 -26.10 -8.77 -1.82
CA PRO A 319 -24.96 -9.01 -2.72
C PRO A 319 -24.50 -7.77 -3.54
N SER A 320 -23.22 -7.82 -3.94
CA SER A 320 -22.64 -7.18 -5.14
C SER A 320 -22.31 -5.68 -5.15
N VAL A 321 -21.80 -5.22 -6.30
CA VAL A 321 -21.16 -3.91 -6.56
C VAL A 321 -22.21 -2.80 -6.67
N ASP A 322 -22.25 -1.95 -5.65
CA ASP A 322 -23.16 -0.81 -5.60
C ASP A 322 -22.89 0.28 -6.64
N TRP A 323 -21.63 0.52 -7.01
CA TRP A 323 -21.24 1.67 -7.84
C TRP A 323 -20.24 1.30 -8.95
N SER A 324 -20.63 1.60 -10.18
CA SER A 324 -19.74 1.70 -11.35
C SER A 324 -19.51 3.17 -11.69
N VAL A 325 -18.25 3.61 -11.84
CA VAL A 325 -17.87 4.98 -12.18
C VAL A 325 -17.04 4.99 -13.46
N SER A 326 -17.48 5.72 -14.49
CA SER A 326 -16.66 6.00 -15.68
C SER A 326 -16.14 7.44 -15.63
N PHE A 327 -14.82 7.60 -15.49
CA PHE A 327 -14.13 8.89 -15.67
C PHE A 327 -13.83 9.18 -17.15
N ASP A 328 -13.52 8.12 -17.90
CA ASP A 328 -13.20 8.22 -19.32
C ASP A 328 -14.43 7.78 -20.15
N PRO A 329 -14.75 8.45 -21.27
CA PRO A 329 -15.86 8.05 -22.11
C PRO A 329 -15.68 6.63 -22.72
N PRO A 330 -16.78 5.92 -23.04
CA PRO A 330 -16.73 4.63 -23.71
C PRO A 330 -16.77 4.78 -25.25
N ASP A 331 -15.91 4.02 -25.94
CA ASP A 331 -15.75 4.05 -27.42
C ASP A 331 -17.07 3.96 -28.21
N ALA A 332 -18.08 3.30 -27.65
CA ALA A 332 -19.42 3.16 -28.23
C ALA A 332 -20.52 3.06 -27.14
N PRO A 333 -21.80 3.36 -27.46
CA PRO A 333 -22.93 3.19 -26.53
C PRO A 333 -23.10 1.76 -26.04
N THR A 334 -22.76 0.78 -26.88
CA THR A 334 -22.71 -0.65 -26.50
C THR A 334 -21.72 -0.90 -25.38
N ASP A 335 -20.59 -0.19 -25.35
CA ASP A 335 -19.59 -0.34 -24.30
C ASP A 335 -19.96 0.41 -23.02
N TYR A 336 -20.70 1.51 -23.10
CA TYR A 336 -21.40 2.03 -21.93
C TYR A 336 -22.32 0.94 -21.34
N ILE A 337 -23.18 0.34 -22.16
CA ILE A 337 -24.07 -0.76 -21.73
C ILE A 337 -23.29 -1.96 -21.17
N HIS A 338 -22.09 -2.28 -21.68
CA HIS A 338 -21.23 -3.34 -21.14
C HIS A 338 -20.53 -3.00 -19.81
N ARG A 339 -20.18 -1.72 -19.56
CA ARG A 339 -19.62 -1.21 -18.29
C ARG A 339 -20.68 -1.05 -17.21
N VAL A 340 -21.82 -0.46 -17.58
CA VAL A 340 -23.05 -0.34 -16.77
C VAL A 340 -23.58 -1.73 -16.41
N GLY A 341 -23.38 -2.69 -17.32
CA GLY A 341 -23.69 -4.11 -17.29
C GLY A 341 -23.14 -4.96 -16.12
N ARG A 342 -22.87 -4.40 -14.93
CA ARG A 342 -22.09 -5.01 -13.81
C ARG A 342 -22.55 -4.70 -12.35
N THR A 343 -23.86 -4.61 -12.03
CA THR A 343 -24.49 -4.28 -10.69
C THR A 343 -25.66 -5.12 -9.97
N ALA A 344 -26.98 -5.49 -10.18
CA ALA A 344 -28.33 -5.23 -10.84
C ALA A 344 -29.11 -5.92 -12.11
N ARG A 345 -28.67 -7.07 -12.75
CA ARG A 345 -29.11 -7.84 -13.95
C ARG A 345 -28.99 -9.36 -13.70
N ALA A 346 -30.12 -10.00 -13.28
CA ALA A 346 -31.29 -10.94 -10.84
C ALA A 346 -31.67 -10.08 -9.54
N ASN A 347 -32.77 -9.32 -9.65
CA ASN A 347 -33.52 -8.44 -8.75
C ASN A 347 -32.78 -7.52 -7.75
N ALA A 348 -31.45 -7.53 -7.68
CA ALA A 348 -30.65 -6.57 -6.92
C ALA A 348 -30.70 -5.16 -7.54
N LYS A 349 -30.41 -4.12 -6.73
CA LYS A 349 -30.29 -2.71 -7.14
C LYS A 349 -28.83 -2.28 -7.23
N GLY A 350 -28.52 -1.28 -8.07
CA GLY A 350 -27.14 -0.83 -8.27
C GLY A 350 -27.03 0.45 -9.09
N LYS A 351 -26.00 1.24 -8.83
CA LYS A 351 -25.83 2.61 -9.35
C LYS A 351 -24.67 2.69 -10.34
N SER A 352 -24.83 3.52 -11.36
CA SER A 352 -23.77 3.82 -12.32
C SER A 352 -23.69 5.33 -12.52
N LEU A 353 -22.47 5.85 -12.52
CA LEU A 353 -22.15 7.26 -12.69
C LEU A 353 -21.26 7.43 -13.92
N LEU A 354 -21.68 8.33 -14.81
CA LEU A 354 -20.94 8.75 -15.98
C LEU A 354 -20.61 10.23 -15.84
N PHE A 355 -19.33 10.57 -15.87
CA PHE A 355 -18.91 11.96 -16.07
C PHE A 355 -18.88 12.28 -17.57
N LEU A 356 -19.31 13.49 -17.93
CA LEU A 356 -19.21 14.05 -19.28
C LEU A 356 -18.75 15.52 -19.16
N HIS A 357 -17.82 15.93 -20.01
CA HIS A 357 -17.48 17.33 -20.22
C HIS A 357 -18.60 18.03 -21.05
N PRO A 358 -18.81 19.35 -20.95
CA PRO A 358 -19.86 20.04 -21.72
C PRO A 358 -19.78 19.87 -23.25
N SER A 359 -18.60 19.55 -23.81
CA SER A 359 -18.44 19.19 -25.24
C SER A 359 -18.97 17.80 -25.59
N GLU A 360 -19.08 16.90 -24.61
CA GLU A 360 -19.40 15.48 -24.78
C GLU A 360 -20.89 15.18 -24.58
N VAL A 361 -21.70 16.19 -24.25
CA VAL A 361 -23.16 16.09 -24.02
C VAL A 361 -23.90 15.45 -25.21
N GLY A 362 -23.36 15.56 -26.43
CA GLY A 362 -23.85 14.84 -27.61
C GLY A 362 -23.90 13.30 -27.46
N PHE A 363 -23.14 12.72 -26.52
CA PHE A 363 -23.22 11.29 -26.19
C PHE A 363 -24.59 10.90 -25.61
N LEU A 364 -25.28 11.80 -24.91
CA LEU A 364 -26.62 11.54 -24.37
C LEU A 364 -27.63 11.23 -25.46
N SER A 365 -27.49 11.82 -26.65
CA SER A 365 -28.32 11.49 -27.83
C SER A 365 -28.13 10.04 -28.28
N HIS A 366 -26.89 9.53 -28.23
CA HIS A 366 -26.60 8.13 -28.55
C HIS A 366 -27.11 7.17 -27.46
N LEU A 367 -27.03 7.55 -26.18
CA LEU A 367 -27.61 6.78 -25.06
C LEU A 367 -29.15 6.72 -25.14
N LYS A 368 -29.79 7.85 -25.47
CA LYS A 368 -31.24 7.93 -25.70
C LYS A 368 -31.69 7.07 -26.89
N ALA A 369 -30.93 7.07 -27.99
CA ALA A 369 -31.17 6.17 -29.12
C ALA A 369 -31.01 4.68 -28.73
N ALA A 370 -30.06 4.37 -27.85
CA ALA A 370 -29.86 3.04 -27.27
C ALA A 370 -30.86 2.69 -26.14
N ARG A 371 -31.88 3.54 -25.89
CA ARG A 371 -32.91 3.41 -24.84
C ARG A 371 -32.37 3.33 -23.40
N VAL A 372 -31.19 3.88 -23.14
CA VAL A 372 -30.64 3.98 -21.79
C VAL A 372 -31.13 5.27 -21.13
N PRO A 373 -31.94 5.22 -20.05
CA PRO A 373 -32.32 6.41 -19.31
C PRO A 373 -31.10 6.95 -18.54
N VAL A 374 -30.93 8.27 -18.56
CA VAL A 374 -29.90 8.99 -17.80
C VAL A 374 -30.59 10.10 -17.03
N VAL A 375 -30.21 10.28 -15.76
CA VAL A 375 -30.68 11.36 -14.88
C VAL A 375 -29.45 12.17 -14.49
N GLU A 376 -29.54 13.49 -14.59
CA GLU A 376 -28.48 14.39 -14.14
C GLU A 376 -28.37 14.36 -12.61
N PHE A 377 -27.14 14.27 -12.09
CA PHE A 377 -26.89 14.14 -10.65
C PHE A 377 -25.92 15.23 -10.20
N GLU A 378 -26.44 16.19 -9.44
CA GLU A 378 -25.64 17.28 -8.87
C GLU A 378 -24.93 16.81 -7.58
N PHE A 379 -23.63 17.09 -7.49
CA PHE A 379 -22.84 16.75 -6.32
C PHE A 379 -22.90 17.88 -5.27
N PRO A 380 -23.32 17.59 -4.02
CA PRO A 380 -23.29 18.59 -2.96
C PRO A 380 -21.86 19.09 -2.73
N ALA A 381 -21.60 20.38 -2.99
CA ALA A 381 -20.27 20.97 -2.91
C ALA A 381 -19.60 20.76 -1.53
N SER A 382 -20.38 20.70 -0.45
CA SER A 382 -19.92 20.40 0.91
C SER A 382 -19.33 18.98 1.10
N LYS A 383 -19.50 18.09 0.11
CA LYS A 383 -18.91 16.73 0.08
C LYS A 383 -17.71 16.62 -0.87
N VAL A 384 -17.32 17.70 -1.56
CA VAL A 384 -16.22 17.72 -2.52
C VAL A 384 -15.00 18.41 -1.90
N ALA A 385 -13.99 17.64 -1.52
CA ALA A 385 -12.74 18.18 -0.99
C ALA A 385 -11.87 18.76 -2.12
N ASN A 386 -11.52 20.05 -2.04
CA ASN A 386 -10.58 20.67 -2.98
C ASN A 386 -9.13 20.26 -2.63
N ILE A 387 -8.58 19.30 -3.38
CA ILE A 387 -7.22 18.79 -3.20
C ILE A 387 -6.21 19.32 -4.23
N GLN A 388 -6.61 20.25 -5.11
CA GLN A 388 -5.84 20.59 -6.32
C GLN A 388 -4.39 21.04 -6.02
N ALA A 389 -4.20 21.95 -5.06
CA ALA A 389 -2.87 22.45 -4.70
C ALA A 389 -1.99 21.38 -4.01
N LEU A 390 -2.61 20.42 -3.31
CA LEU A 390 -1.90 19.28 -2.71
C LEU A 390 -1.46 18.28 -3.78
N LEU A 391 -2.33 18.02 -4.78
CA LEU A 391 -2.04 17.17 -5.92
C LEU A 391 -0.92 17.74 -6.79
N GLU A 392 -0.98 19.03 -7.14
CA GLU A 392 0.07 19.70 -7.92
C GLU A 392 1.42 19.72 -7.18
N LYS A 393 1.41 19.95 -5.86
CA LYS A 393 2.62 19.84 -5.02
C LYS A 393 3.17 18.40 -4.99
N LEU A 394 2.31 17.40 -4.83
CA LEU A 394 2.73 16.00 -4.82
C LEU A 394 3.33 15.56 -6.17
N ILE A 395 2.64 15.85 -7.27
CA ILE A 395 3.08 15.47 -8.62
C ILE A 395 4.33 16.25 -9.05
N SER A 396 4.57 17.47 -8.55
CA SER A 396 5.84 18.17 -8.79
C SER A 396 7.01 17.67 -7.93
N GLN A 397 6.77 17.25 -6.67
CA GLN A 397 7.82 16.76 -5.78
C GLN A 397 8.21 15.29 -6.02
N ASN A 398 7.27 14.41 -6.40
CA ASN A 398 7.55 12.99 -6.60
C ASN A 398 7.84 12.66 -8.08
N TYR A 399 9.12 12.41 -8.41
CA TYR A 399 9.56 12.08 -9.78
C TYR A 399 8.86 10.86 -10.40
N TYR A 400 8.59 9.81 -9.62
CA TYR A 400 7.97 8.58 -10.12
C TYR A 400 6.49 8.81 -10.47
N LEU A 401 5.75 9.48 -9.58
CA LEU A 401 4.38 9.90 -9.88
C LEU A 401 4.33 10.93 -11.02
N ASN A 402 5.28 11.88 -11.10
CA ASN A 402 5.38 12.83 -12.20
C ASN A 402 5.52 12.13 -13.56
N LYS A 403 6.37 11.09 -13.63
CA LYS A 403 6.54 10.28 -14.83
C LYS A 403 5.28 9.48 -15.15
N SER A 404 4.67 8.83 -14.16
CA SER A 404 3.43 8.07 -14.36
C SER A 404 2.27 8.96 -14.81
N ALA A 405 2.14 10.16 -14.23
CA ALA A 405 1.18 11.19 -14.63
C ALA A 405 1.40 11.64 -16.08
N LYS A 406 2.66 11.83 -16.53
CA LYS A 406 2.99 12.15 -17.94
C LYS A 406 2.61 11.00 -18.88
N ASP A 407 2.96 9.77 -18.52
CA ASP A 407 2.64 8.56 -19.29
C ASP A 407 1.11 8.29 -19.35
N GLY A 408 0.38 8.65 -18.29
CA GLY A 408 -1.08 8.61 -18.19
C GLY A 408 -1.76 9.69 -19.04
N TYR A 409 -1.40 10.96 -18.83
CA TYR A 409 -1.90 12.13 -19.57
C TYR A 409 -1.70 11.96 -21.09
N ARG A 410 -0.48 11.56 -21.51
CA ARG A 410 -0.19 11.23 -22.90
C ARG A 410 -1.11 10.11 -23.41
N SER A 411 -1.26 9.03 -22.66
CA SER A 411 -2.06 7.88 -23.10
C SER A 411 -3.57 8.16 -23.12
N TYR A 412 -4.08 9.06 -22.28
CA TYR A 412 -5.45 9.57 -22.35
C TYR A 412 -5.65 10.39 -23.62
N LEU A 413 -4.76 11.35 -23.93
CA LEU A 413 -4.84 12.15 -25.17
C LEU A 413 -4.80 11.29 -26.43
N HIS A 414 -3.93 10.26 -26.48
CA HIS A 414 -3.90 9.32 -27.61
C HIS A 414 -5.17 8.47 -27.69
N ALA A 415 -5.74 8.03 -26.56
CA ALA A 415 -7.03 7.34 -26.55
C ALA A 415 -8.15 8.24 -27.10
N TYR A 416 -8.26 9.47 -26.61
CA TYR A 416 -9.26 10.47 -27.03
C TYR A 416 -9.15 10.81 -28.52
N ALA A 417 -7.93 10.99 -29.06
CA ALA A 417 -7.70 11.19 -30.50
C ALA A 417 -8.08 9.95 -31.35
N SER A 418 -7.95 8.75 -30.77
CA SER A 418 -8.28 7.48 -31.45
C SER A 418 -9.76 7.09 -31.36
N HIS A 419 -10.53 7.76 -30.50
CA HIS A 419 -11.92 7.42 -30.17
C HIS A 419 -12.82 7.32 -31.40
N SER A 420 -13.75 6.34 -31.41
CA SER A 420 -14.57 6.06 -32.60
C SER A 420 -15.54 7.20 -32.93
N LEU A 421 -16.25 7.72 -31.92
CA LEU A 421 -17.24 8.80 -32.03
C LEU A 421 -16.61 10.21 -32.07
N ARG A 422 -15.77 10.49 -33.07
CA ARG A 422 -15.09 11.80 -33.24
C ARG A 422 -16.03 13.01 -33.40
N SER A 423 -17.30 12.78 -33.72
CA SER A 423 -18.35 13.80 -33.76
C SER A 423 -18.69 14.37 -32.37
N VAL A 424 -18.44 13.59 -31.31
CA VAL A 424 -18.65 13.96 -29.90
C VAL A 424 -17.31 14.20 -29.21
N TYR A 425 -16.36 13.28 -29.40
CA TYR A 425 -15.06 13.29 -28.75
C TYR A 425 -13.99 13.92 -29.66
N ASP A 426 -14.09 15.25 -29.80
CA ASP A 426 -13.19 16.07 -30.60
C ASP A 426 -12.05 16.62 -29.73
N ILE A 427 -10.82 16.16 -29.97
CA ILE A 427 -9.64 16.57 -29.19
C ILE A 427 -9.34 18.08 -29.30
N ASN A 428 -9.80 18.75 -30.36
CA ASN A 428 -9.59 20.19 -30.55
C ASN A 428 -10.50 21.03 -29.65
N LYS A 429 -11.56 20.42 -29.07
CA LYS A 429 -12.47 21.04 -28.10
C LYS A 429 -12.14 20.72 -26.64
N LEU A 430 -11.08 19.94 -26.41
CA LEU A 430 -10.66 19.47 -25.09
C LEU A 430 -9.78 20.52 -24.40
N ASP A 431 -10.17 20.96 -23.20
CA ASP A 431 -9.39 21.91 -22.42
C ASP A 431 -8.13 21.23 -21.84
N LEU A 432 -7.03 21.33 -22.59
CA LEU A 432 -5.74 20.75 -22.21
C LEU A 432 -5.19 21.32 -20.90
N ALA A 433 -5.59 22.53 -20.48
CA ALA A 433 -5.15 23.12 -19.22
C ALA A 433 -5.92 22.55 -18.03
N LYS A 434 -7.24 22.35 -18.14
CA LYS A 434 -8.04 21.65 -17.13
C LYS A 434 -7.67 20.15 -17.06
N LEU A 435 -7.41 19.51 -18.20
CA LEU A 435 -6.95 18.12 -18.24
C LEU A 435 -5.55 17.96 -17.64
N ALA A 436 -4.61 18.87 -17.91
CA ALA A 436 -3.31 18.86 -17.25
C ALA A 436 -3.45 18.92 -15.72
N LYS A 437 -4.37 19.77 -15.22
CA LYS A 437 -4.68 19.91 -13.80
C LYS A 437 -5.27 18.65 -13.16
N SER A 438 -6.13 17.89 -13.83
CA SER A 438 -6.63 16.61 -13.28
C SER A 438 -5.55 15.53 -13.17
N PHE A 439 -4.50 15.60 -14.01
CA PHE A 439 -3.27 14.81 -13.87
C PHE A 439 -2.22 15.48 -12.94
N GLY A 440 -2.59 16.51 -12.19
CA GLY A 440 -1.73 17.18 -11.20
C GLY A 440 -0.64 18.09 -11.78
N PHE A 441 -0.78 18.56 -13.02
CA PHE A 441 0.15 19.50 -13.63
C PHE A 441 -0.41 20.93 -13.64
N ALA A 442 0.32 21.85 -12.99
CA ALA A 442 0.04 23.29 -13.07
C ALA A 442 0.24 23.87 -14.50
N VAL A 443 1.10 23.24 -15.31
CA VAL A 443 1.40 23.60 -16.71
C VAL A 443 1.31 22.35 -17.60
N PRO A 444 0.57 22.36 -18.72
CA PRO A 444 0.43 21.19 -19.60
C PRO A 444 1.77 20.59 -20.06
N PRO A 445 2.00 19.28 -19.87
CA PRO A 445 3.13 18.59 -20.50
C PRO A 445 3.03 18.67 -22.03
N ARG A 446 4.15 18.95 -22.70
CA ARG A 446 4.23 18.81 -24.16
C ARG A 446 4.04 17.34 -24.54
N VAL A 447 3.09 17.07 -25.42
CA VAL A 447 2.79 15.73 -25.95
C VAL A 447 2.60 15.83 -27.45
N ASP A 448 3.44 15.14 -28.22
CA ASP A 448 3.23 14.98 -29.65
C ASP A 448 2.05 14.03 -29.87
N VAL A 449 0.90 14.61 -30.18
CA VAL A 449 -0.30 13.91 -30.67
C VAL A 449 -0.34 14.06 -32.19
N THR A 450 -0.19 12.96 -32.91
CA THR A 450 -0.29 12.92 -34.37
C THR A 450 -1.75 13.01 -34.82
N VAL A 451 -2.29 14.23 -34.80
CA VAL A 451 -3.65 14.54 -35.27
C VAL A 451 -3.72 14.40 -36.79
N GLY A 452 -3.98 13.16 -37.25
CA GLY A 452 -4.38 12.85 -38.64
C GLY A 452 -3.28 12.29 -39.55
N ALA A 453 -2.94 11.00 -39.43
CA ALA A 453 -2.10 10.30 -40.41
C ALA A 453 -2.30 8.76 -40.46
N SER A 454 -3.49 8.28 -40.84
CA SER A 454 -3.68 6.88 -41.32
C SER A 454 -5.00 6.63 -42.07
N GLY A 455 -5.52 7.65 -42.75
CA GLY A 455 -6.57 7.48 -43.75
C GLY A 455 -6.03 6.82 -45.02
N ARG A 456 -5.93 5.49 -45.04
CA ARG A 456 -5.86 4.67 -46.26
C ARG A 456 -6.74 3.44 -46.06
N ASP A 457 -7.69 3.25 -46.97
CA ASP A 457 -8.63 2.14 -46.91
C ASP A 457 -7.91 0.79 -46.90
N LYS A 458 -7.96 0.11 -45.75
CA LYS A 458 -7.73 -1.33 -45.70
C LYS A 458 -8.91 -2.00 -46.41
N LYS A 459 -8.77 -2.20 -47.73
CA LYS A 459 -9.64 -3.10 -48.51
C LYS A 459 -9.90 -4.36 -47.69
N VAL A 460 -11.17 -4.72 -47.54
CA VAL A 460 -11.62 -5.83 -46.69
C VAL A 460 -11.07 -7.14 -47.26
N GLN A 461 -9.94 -7.60 -46.73
CA GLN A 461 -9.51 -8.98 -46.89
C GLN A 461 -10.38 -9.85 -45.98
N GLY A 462 -11.01 -10.86 -46.56
CA GLY A 462 -12.05 -11.65 -45.89
C GLY A 462 -11.56 -12.33 -44.61
N ARG A 463 -12.49 -12.48 -43.64
CA ARG A 463 -12.28 -13.31 -42.44
C ARG A 463 -11.72 -14.67 -42.85
N ARG A 464 -10.57 -15.05 -42.31
CA ARG A 464 -10.16 -16.47 -42.29
C ARG A 464 -11.05 -17.22 -41.31
N THR A 465 -11.78 -18.22 -41.80
CA THR A 465 -12.63 -19.09 -40.98
C THR A 465 -11.76 -19.89 -40.01
N TYR A 466 -12.12 -19.90 -38.73
CA TYR A 466 -11.38 -20.62 -37.70
C TYR A 466 -11.87 -22.08 -37.64
N GLY A 467 -11.26 -22.97 -38.43
CA GLY A 467 -11.71 -24.37 -38.50
C GLY A 467 -11.12 -25.19 -39.64
N SER A 468 -9.85 -25.55 -39.55
CA SER A 468 -9.27 -26.67 -40.32
C SER A 468 -8.11 -27.31 -39.55
N GLN A 469 -8.20 -28.61 -39.30
CA GLN A 469 -7.12 -29.38 -38.68
C GLN A 469 -5.94 -29.53 -39.67
N PRO A 470 -4.68 -29.51 -39.20
CA PRO A 470 -3.54 -29.80 -40.06
C PRO A 470 -3.56 -31.28 -40.46
N ARG A 471 -3.65 -31.56 -41.76
CA ARG A 471 -3.47 -32.93 -42.29
C ARG A 471 -2.04 -33.41 -42.00
N GLN A 472 -1.90 -34.65 -41.53
CA GLN A 472 -0.61 -35.32 -41.44
C GLN A 472 -0.02 -35.53 -42.84
N ASN A 473 1.31 -35.46 -42.94
CA ASN A 473 2.06 -35.74 -44.17
C ASN A 473 2.41 -37.22 -44.25
N ASP A 474 1.58 -38.01 -44.92
CA ASP A 474 1.94 -39.39 -45.28
C ASP A 474 3.05 -39.42 -46.35
N ARG A 475 4.29 -39.57 -45.89
CA ARG A 475 5.45 -39.88 -46.74
C ARG A 475 5.83 -41.35 -46.63
N PHE A 476 4.98 -42.24 -47.14
CA PHE A 476 5.36 -43.64 -47.35
C PHE A 476 6.00 -43.87 -48.74
N ARG A 477 7.03 -44.71 -48.74
CA ARG A 477 7.95 -44.93 -49.86
C ARG A 477 7.26 -45.54 -51.09
N GLN A 478 7.56 -45.02 -52.27
CA GLN A 478 7.80 -45.89 -53.43
C GLN A 478 9.31 -46.12 -53.57
N LYS A 479 9.73 -47.39 -53.53
CA LYS A 479 10.94 -47.86 -54.23
C LYS A 479 10.47 -48.53 -55.51
N GLY A 480 11.10 -48.21 -56.63
CA GLY A 480 10.69 -48.73 -57.93
C GLY A 480 10.94 -50.24 -58.10
N ARG A 481 10.25 -50.81 -59.09
CA ARG A 481 10.56 -52.13 -59.67
C ARG A 481 10.31 -52.05 -61.18
N SER A 482 11.37 -52.38 -61.94
CA SER A 482 11.36 -53.00 -63.29
C SER A 482 10.11 -52.81 -64.18
N GLY A 483 10.32 -52.12 -65.30
CA GLY A 483 9.39 -51.93 -66.42
C GLY A 483 10.11 -51.15 -67.50
#